data_AF-H0SVZ3-F1
#
_entry.id   AF-H0SVZ3-F1
#
_cell.length_a   1.000
_cell.length_b   1.000
_cell.length_c   1.000
_cell.angle_alpha   90.00
_cell.angle_beta   90.00
_cell.angle_gamma   90.00
#
_symmetry.space_group_name_H-M   'P 1'
#
loop_
_entity.id
_entity.type
_entity.pdbx_description
1 polymer ?
#
loop_
_entity_poly.entity_id
_entity_poly.type
_entity_poly.pdbx_seq_one_letter_code
_entity_poly.pdbx_strand_id
1 'polypeptide(L)'
;MITDHHADLRQGIVDTCREMNRTGLNQGTSGNLSHRIPGGMLITPTSLPYEHMTADDIVAMDFSAEYEGNHRPSSEWRFHRDILKARDDVNVVLHTHSTFSTILAVHERAIPCFHYMVAVAGGNDIRCAPYACFGTQELSDHALAALDGRKACLLGHHGLIVTGPTFEKALWLAVEVETLAKMYVHALAIGEPPRLTEADMAQVHEQIRRMGYGQAPDLDDVGDVPRRKSP
;
A
#
# COMPACT_ATOMS: atom_id res chain seq x y z
N MET A 1 -29.17 4.52 1.18
CA MET A 1 -29.03 3.43 0.19
C MET A 1 -27.66 3.59 -0.43
N ILE A 2 -26.88 2.50 -0.53
CA ILE A 2 -25.48 2.48 -1.02
C ILE A 2 -25.39 2.73 -2.55
N THR A 3 -26.48 3.22 -3.14
CA THR A 3 -26.73 3.29 -4.58
C THR A 3 -26.42 4.67 -5.19
N ASP A 4 -25.54 5.47 -4.59
CA ASP A 4 -24.98 6.61 -5.33
C ASP A 4 -23.99 6.08 -6.38
N HIS A 5 -24.13 6.56 -7.62
CA HIS A 5 -23.29 6.21 -8.77
C HIS A 5 -21.81 6.55 -8.50
N HIS A 6 -21.05 5.60 -7.94
CA HIS A 6 -19.59 5.69 -7.81
C HIS A 6 -18.87 5.22 -9.07
N ALA A 7 -19.37 5.57 -10.25
CA ALA A 7 -18.86 5.08 -11.54
C ALA A 7 -17.35 5.35 -11.70
N ASP A 8 -16.91 6.57 -11.37
CA ASP A 8 -15.50 6.96 -11.47
C ASP A 8 -14.60 6.17 -10.51
N LEU A 9 -15.05 5.91 -9.28
CA LEU A 9 -14.27 5.11 -8.31
C LEU A 9 -14.21 3.64 -8.71
N ARG A 10 -15.31 3.09 -9.23
CA ARG A 10 -15.37 1.72 -9.74
C ARG A 10 -14.42 1.56 -10.93
N GLN A 11 -14.44 2.51 -11.86
CA GLN A 11 -13.51 2.53 -12.99
C GLN A 11 -12.06 2.71 -12.52
N GLY A 12 -11.80 3.60 -11.57
CA GLY A 12 -10.48 3.79 -10.96
C GLY A 12 -9.93 2.52 -10.30
N ILE A 13 -10.78 1.71 -9.66
CA ILE A 13 -10.39 0.40 -9.14
C ILE A 13 -9.96 -0.53 -10.28
N VAL A 14 -10.75 -0.64 -11.34
CA VAL A 14 -10.44 -1.48 -12.51
C VAL A 14 -9.13 -1.06 -13.16
N ASP A 15 -8.93 0.23 -13.39
CA ASP A 15 -7.74 0.76 -14.04
C ASP A 15 -6.49 0.54 -13.18
N THR A 16 -6.60 0.75 -11.87
CA THR A 16 -5.50 0.47 -10.93
C THR A 16 -5.14 -1.01 -10.90
N CYS A 17 -6.13 -1.92 -10.90
CA CYS A 17 -5.88 -3.36 -10.95
C CYS A 17 -5.17 -3.80 -12.24
N ARG A 18 -5.57 -3.24 -13.39
CA ARG A 18 -4.88 -3.50 -14.66
C ARG A 18 -3.45 -2.96 -14.65
N GLU A 19 -3.24 -1.80 -14.04
CA GLU A 19 -1.91 -1.21 -13.89
C GLU A 19 -1.01 -2.01 -12.95
N MET A 20 -1.56 -2.61 -11.88
CA MET A 20 -0.83 -3.56 -11.03
C MET A 20 -0.31 -4.77 -11.82
N ASN A 21 -1.11 -5.31 -12.75
CA ASN A 21 -0.65 -6.37 -13.65
C ASN A 21 0.42 -5.84 -14.63
N ARG A 22 0.21 -4.67 -15.22
CA ARG A 22 1.15 -4.06 -16.19
C ARG A 22 2.52 -3.78 -15.59
N THR A 23 2.58 -3.38 -14.33
CA THR A 23 3.83 -3.10 -13.59
C THR A 23 4.51 -4.36 -13.05
N GLY A 24 3.86 -5.52 -13.13
CA GLY A 24 4.37 -6.79 -12.58
C GLY A 24 4.20 -6.91 -11.06
N LEU A 25 3.48 -5.98 -10.41
CA LEU A 25 3.16 -6.06 -8.98
C LEU A 25 2.21 -7.21 -8.66
N ASN A 26 1.38 -7.61 -9.63
CA ASN A 26 0.40 -8.65 -9.48
C ASN A 26 0.50 -9.66 -10.62
N GLN A 27 0.29 -10.93 -10.29
CA GLN A 27 0.24 -12.03 -11.25
C GLN A 27 -1.14 -12.67 -11.18
N GLY A 28 -1.90 -12.58 -12.28
CA GLY A 28 -3.26 -13.10 -12.35
C GLY A 28 -4.24 -12.34 -11.45
N THR A 29 -4.87 -13.06 -10.52
CA THR A 29 -5.97 -12.59 -9.64
C THR A 29 -5.62 -12.61 -8.15
N SER A 30 -4.33 -12.61 -7.81
CA SER A 30 -3.85 -12.74 -6.43
C SER A 30 -4.09 -11.49 -5.57
N GLY A 31 -3.93 -10.30 -6.14
CA GLY A 31 -4.17 -9.04 -5.45
C GLY A 31 -5.65 -8.69 -5.28
N ASN A 32 -5.90 -7.58 -4.58
CA ASN A 32 -7.21 -6.95 -4.49
C ASN A 32 -7.06 -5.47 -4.08
N LEU A 33 -8.10 -4.69 -4.36
CA LEU A 33 -8.10 -3.26 -4.17
C LEU A 33 -9.45 -2.81 -3.64
N SER A 34 -9.44 -1.88 -2.67
CA SER A 34 -10.65 -1.20 -2.23
C SER A 34 -10.49 0.31 -2.23
N HIS A 35 -11.61 1.02 -2.37
CA HIS A 35 -11.72 2.46 -2.15
C HIS A 35 -12.84 2.77 -1.15
N ARG A 36 -12.62 3.68 -0.22
CA ARG A 36 -13.62 4.17 0.75
C ARG A 36 -14.79 4.84 0.04
N ILE A 37 -16.00 4.60 0.51
CA ILE A 37 -17.19 5.39 0.21
C ILE A 37 -17.91 5.74 1.52
N PRO A 38 -18.86 6.69 1.54
CA PRO A 38 -19.63 6.97 2.75
C PRO A 38 -20.27 5.70 3.32
N GLY A 39 -19.96 5.37 4.58
CA GLY A 39 -20.50 4.20 5.28
C GLY A 39 -19.87 2.85 4.90
N GLY A 40 -18.89 2.80 4.00
CA GLY A 40 -18.32 1.53 3.55
C GLY A 40 -17.15 1.64 2.58
N MET A 41 -17.08 0.70 1.65
CA MET A 41 -16.07 0.61 0.61
C MET A 41 -16.61 0.01 -0.69
N LEU A 42 -15.92 0.31 -1.78
CA LEU A 42 -15.94 -0.47 -3.02
C LEU A 42 -14.74 -1.39 -3.00
N ILE A 43 -14.90 -2.66 -3.38
CA ILE A 43 -13.82 -3.65 -3.40
C ILE A 43 -13.91 -4.54 -4.63
N THR A 44 -12.75 -4.97 -5.13
CA THR A 44 -12.68 -5.97 -6.21
C THR A 44 -13.44 -7.25 -5.83
N PRO A 45 -14.12 -7.89 -6.80
CA PRO A 45 -14.74 -9.19 -6.59
C PRO A 45 -13.69 -10.30 -6.44
N THR A 46 -14.09 -11.44 -5.87
CA THR A 46 -13.20 -12.61 -5.78
C THR A 46 -12.95 -13.24 -7.15
N SER A 47 -11.70 -13.61 -7.42
CA SER A 47 -11.30 -14.52 -8.51
C SER A 47 -11.67 -14.10 -9.94
N LEU A 48 -11.97 -12.82 -10.18
CA LEU A 48 -12.24 -12.30 -11.53
C LEU A 48 -10.95 -11.75 -12.17
N PRO A 49 -10.52 -12.24 -13.33
CA PRO A 49 -9.36 -11.69 -14.04
C PRO A 49 -9.53 -10.19 -14.33
N TYR A 50 -8.53 -9.39 -13.99
CA TYR A 50 -8.57 -7.93 -14.14
C TYR A 50 -8.75 -7.45 -15.59
N GLU A 51 -8.35 -8.25 -16.55
CA GLU A 51 -8.56 -8.01 -17.99
C GLU A 51 -10.03 -8.10 -18.41
N HIS A 52 -10.84 -8.90 -17.69
CA HIS A 52 -12.26 -9.09 -17.94
C HIS A 52 -13.14 -8.30 -16.96
N MET A 53 -12.56 -7.78 -15.88
CA MET A 53 -13.26 -6.99 -14.88
C MET A 53 -13.70 -5.63 -15.43
N THR A 54 -14.95 -5.28 -15.16
CA THR A 54 -15.59 -4.01 -15.50
C THR A 54 -16.02 -3.26 -14.22
N ALA A 55 -16.41 -1.99 -14.36
CA ALA A 55 -16.86 -1.18 -13.24
C ALA A 55 -18.12 -1.76 -12.53
N ASP A 56 -18.96 -2.47 -13.29
CA ASP A 56 -20.18 -3.11 -12.78
C ASP A 56 -19.90 -4.37 -11.95
N ASP A 57 -18.70 -4.94 -12.08
CA ASP A 57 -18.27 -6.11 -11.31
C ASP A 57 -17.78 -5.75 -9.90
N ILE A 58 -17.47 -4.47 -9.66
CA ILE A 58 -16.98 -3.99 -8.36
C ILE A 58 -18.08 -4.15 -7.30
N VAL A 59 -17.71 -4.63 -6.12
CA VAL A 59 -18.66 -4.92 -5.05
C VAL A 59 -18.69 -3.75 -4.07
N ALA A 60 -19.88 -3.24 -3.75
CA ALA A 60 -20.04 -2.30 -2.66
C ALA A 60 -20.26 -3.08 -1.36
N MET A 61 -19.60 -2.69 -0.28
CA MET A 61 -19.72 -3.32 1.03
C MET A 61 -19.75 -2.25 2.12
N ASP A 62 -20.69 -2.33 3.02
CA ASP A 62 -20.76 -1.45 4.18
C ASP A 62 -19.80 -1.89 5.30
N PHE A 63 -19.66 -1.05 6.33
CA PHE A 63 -18.84 -1.38 7.48
C PHE A 63 -19.45 -2.42 8.44
N SER A 64 -20.69 -2.86 8.21
CA SER A 64 -21.36 -4.01 8.85
C SER A 64 -21.04 -5.34 8.15
N ALA A 65 -20.37 -5.29 6.98
CA ALA A 65 -20.12 -6.40 6.07
C ALA A 65 -21.34 -6.91 5.28
N GLU A 66 -22.38 -6.09 5.12
CA GLU A 66 -23.40 -6.30 4.09
C GLU A 66 -22.87 -5.80 2.74
N TYR A 67 -23.15 -6.52 1.65
CA TYR A 67 -22.63 -6.19 0.33
C TYR A 67 -23.71 -6.21 -0.76
N GLU A 68 -23.51 -5.37 -1.77
CA GLU A 68 -24.32 -5.26 -2.97
C GLU A 68 -23.43 -5.41 -4.21
N GLY A 69 -23.87 -6.19 -5.20
CA GLY A 69 -23.15 -6.42 -6.45
C GLY A 69 -23.46 -7.78 -7.06
N ASN A 70 -22.99 -8.01 -8.29
CA ASN A 70 -23.23 -9.26 -9.02
C ASN A 70 -22.29 -10.41 -8.60
N HIS A 71 -21.22 -10.08 -7.87
CA HIS A 71 -20.17 -11.02 -7.47
C HIS A 71 -19.99 -11.02 -5.95
N ARG A 72 -19.33 -12.07 -5.44
CA ARG A 72 -18.83 -12.03 -4.07
C ARG A 72 -17.63 -11.07 -3.99
N PRO A 73 -17.49 -10.31 -2.90
CA PRO A 73 -16.31 -9.47 -2.65
C PRO A 73 -15.05 -10.34 -2.54
N SER A 74 -13.87 -9.73 -2.68
CA SER A 74 -12.58 -10.39 -2.39
C SER A 74 -12.65 -11.18 -1.08
N SER A 75 -12.04 -12.37 -1.05
CA SER A 75 -11.96 -13.20 0.17
C SER A 75 -11.29 -12.49 1.36
N GLU A 76 -10.56 -11.40 1.08
CA GLU A 76 -9.74 -10.65 2.03
C GLU A 76 -10.33 -9.32 2.45
N TRP A 77 -11.61 -9.10 2.16
CA TRP A 77 -12.34 -7.87 2.48
C TRP A 77 -12.21 -7.42 3.95
N ARG A 78 -11.95 -8.34 4.90
CA ARG A 78 -11.87 -8.03 6.34
C ARG A 78 -10.79 -7.00 6.66
N PHE A 79 -9.55 -7.18 6.19
CA PHE A 79 -8.51 -6.20 6.48
C PHE A 79 -8.74 -4.89 5.75
N HIS A 80 -9.31 -4.91 4.54
CA HIS A 80 -9.71 -3.66 3.85
C HIS A 80 -10.72 -2.87 4.69
N ARG A 81 -11.78 -3.55 5.14
CA ARG A 81 -12.81 -2.95 5.98
C ARG A 81 -12.21 -2.39 7.27
N ASP A 82 -11.42 -3.18 7.99
CA ASP A 82 -10.95 -2.81 9.32
C ASP A 82 -9.88 -1.71 9.26
N ILE A 83 -8.99 -1.74 8.27
CA ILE A 83 -8.04 -0.64 7.99
C ILE A 83 -8.82 0.66 7.70
N LEU A 84 -9.81 0.61 6.82
CA LEU A 84 -10.62 1.78 6.49
C LEU A 84 -11.44 2.27 7.71
N LYS A 85 -11.95 1.39 8.56
CA LYS A 85 -12.65 1.81 9.79
C LYS A 85 -11.72 2.45 10.82
N ALA A 86 -10.48 1.98 10.91
CA ALA A 86 -9.52 2.46 11.90
C ALA A 86 -8.82 3.77 11.48
N ARG A 87 -8.81 4.10 10.18
CA ARG A 87 -7.95 5.16 9.62
C ARG A 87 -8.66 6.08 8.64
N ASP A 88 -9.06 7.26 9.12
CA ASP A 88 -9.70 8.29 8.30
C ASP A 88 -8.77 8.92 7.25
N ASP A 89 -7.44 8.79 7.44
CA ASP A 89 -6.44 9.28 6.49
C ASP A 89 -6.28 8.38 5.25
N VAL A 90 -6.90 7.20 5.25
CA VAL A 90 -6.82 6.19 4.18
C VAL A 90 -8.12 6.16 3.39
N ASN A 91 -8.00 6.24 2.06
CA ASN A 91 -9.11 6.01 1.14
C ASN A 91 -8.92 4.76 0.29
N VAL A 92 -7.68 4.34 0.03
CA VAL A 92 -7.33 3.21 -0.81
C VAL A 92 -6.53 2.20 -0.01
N VAL A 93 -6.94 0.94 -0.08
CA VAL A 93 -6.16 -0.20 0.40
C VAL A 93 -5.87 -1.09 -0.81
N LEU A 94 -4.60 -1.38 -1.03
CA LEU A 94 -4.08 -2.15 -2.15
C LEU A 94 -3.31 -3.35 -1.58
N HIS A 95 -3.70 -4.54 -2.00
CA HIS A 95 -3.03 -5.78 -1.63
C HIS A 95 -2.48 -6.48 -2.88
N THR A 96 -1.26 -7.00 -2.77
CA THR A 96 -0.60 -7.76 -3.84
C THR A 96 0.26 -8.88 -3.27
N HIS A 97 0.57 -9.88 -4.11
CA HIS A 97 1.60 -10.88 -3.85
C HIS A 97 2.86 -10.57 -4.68
N SER A 98 3.35 -9.33 -4.63
CA SER A 98 4.52 -8.91 -5.42
C SER A 98 5.76 -9.70 -5.00
N THR A 99 6.63 -9.99 -5.97
CA THR A 99 7.60 -11.09 -5.87
C THR A 99 8.59 -10.90 -4.71
N PHE A 100 9.27 -9.76 -4.64
CA PHE A 100 10.33 -9.54 -3.65
C PHE A 100 9.77 -9.22 -2.26
N SER A 101 8.63 -8.51 -2.20
CA SER A 101 7.91 -8.32 -0.94
C SER A 101 7.47 -9.66 -0.35
N THR A 102 6.94 -10.55 -1.19
CA THR A 102 6.55 -11.90 -0.79
C THR A 102 7.74 -12.77 -0.41
N ILE A 103 8.89 -12.66 -1.10
CA ILE A 103 10.14 -13.34 -0.71
C ILE A 103 10.54 -12.97 0.73
N LEU A 104 10.47 -11.69 1.10
CA LEU A 104 10.76 -11.29 2.48
C LEU A 104 9.67 -11.76 3.45
N ALA A 105 8.40 -11.69 3.03
CA ALA A 105 7.26 -12.08 3.85
C ALA A 105 7.22 -13.58 4.18
N VAL A 106 7.64 -14.48 3.28
CA VAL A 106 7.77 -15.93 3.57
C VAL A 106 8.88 -16.24 4.57
N HIS A 107 9.77 -15.27 4.82
CA HIS A 107 10.77 -15.33 5.89
C HIS A 107 10.36 -14.52 7.12
N GLU A 108 9.12 -14.02 7.17
CA GLU A 108 8.60 -13.12 8.21
C GLU A 108 9.54 -11.94 8.50
N ARG A 109 10.21 -11.44 7.46
CA ARG A 109 11.30 -10.49 7.57
C ARG A 109 10.84 -9.08 7.20
N ALA A 110 10.95 -8.15 8.13
CA ALA A 110 10.73 -6.73 7.89
C ALA A 110 11.82 -6.11 6.97
N ILE A 111 11.49 -4.99 6.33
CA ILE A 111 12.46 -4.17 5.58
C ILE A 111 12.94 -3.04 6.50
N PRO A 112 14.22 -3.02 6.94
CA PRO A 112 14.75 -1.96 7.79
C PRO A 112 15.06 -0.69 6.98
N CYS A 113 15.43 0.41 7.64
CA CYS A 113 15.97 1.63 7.02
C CYS A 113 17.37 1.46 6.39
N PHE A 114 17.55 0.44 5.55
CA PHE A 114 18.77 0.25 4.74
C PHE A 114 18.89 1.31 3.61
N HIS A 115 17.77 1.96 3.26
CA HIS A 115 17.67 3.02 2.28
C HIS A 115 16.68 4.09 2.78
N TYR A 116 16.96 5.37 2.54
CA TYR A 116 16.17 6.48 3.10
C TYR A 116 14.70 6.46 2.63
N MET A 117 14.44 5.98 1.41
CA MET A 117 13.08 5.89 0.86
C MET A 117 12.14 4.97 1.66
N VAL A 118 12.64 4.14 2.58
CA VAL A 118 11.77 3.41 3.53
C VAL A 118 10.86 4.38 4.31
N ALA A 119 11.31 5.63 4.53
CA ALA A 119 10.53 6.70 5.15
C ALA A 119 9.17 6.96 4.49
N VAL A 120 9.03 6.70 3.18
CA VAL A 120 7.78 6.96 2.44
C VAL A 120 6.65 6.03 2.87
N ALA A 121 6.99 4.88 3.47
CA ALA A 121 6.06 3.98 4.15
C ALA A 121 5.62 4.49 5.54
N GLY A 122 6.01 5.71 5.94
CA GLY A 122 5.53 6.40 7.14
C GLY A 122 6.36 6.20 8.41
N GLY A 123 7.40 5.37 8.38
CA GLY A 123 8.26 5.12 9.53
C GLY A 123 9.69 4.75 9.13
N ASN A 124 10.43 4.10 10.04
CA ASN A 124 11.82 3.71 9.80
C ASN A 124 11.99 2.26 9.31
N ASP A 125 10.87 1.59 9.04
CA ASP A 125 10.80 0.22 8.57
C ASP A 125 9.49 -0.04 7.83
N ILE A 126 9.43 -1.19 7.15
CA ILE A 126 8.19 -1.81 6.68
C ILE A 126 8.07 -3.14 7.43
N ARG A 127 7.12 -3.21 8.36
CA ARG A 127 6.96 -4.36 9.26
C ARG A 127 6.38 -5.56 8.53
N CYS A 128 6.69 -6.77 8.99
CA CYS A 128 6.00 -7.99 8.58
C CYS A 128 5.05 -8.44 9.69
N ALA A 129 3.77 -8.51 9.38
CA ALA A 129 2.76 -9.12 10.23
C ALA A 129 2.99 -10.64 10.33
N PRO A 130 2.75 -11.28 11.48
CA PRO A 130 2.78 -12.74 11.59
C PRO A 130 1.75 -13.41 10.67
N TYR A 131 2.02 -14.65 10.27
CA TYR A 131 1.06 -15.43 9.49
C TYR A 131 -0.27 -15.63 10.23
N ALA A 132 -1.36 -15.51 9.48
CA ALA A 132 -2.67 -16.05 9.81
C ALA A 132 -3.37 -16.43 8.50
N CYS A 133 -4.32 -17.36 8.55
CA CYS A 133 -4.99 -17.82 7.33
C CYS A 133 -5.72 -16.66 6.62
N PHE A 134 -5.64 -16.60 5.29
CA PHE A 134 -6.25 -15.52 4.51
C PHE A 134 -7.75 -15.40 4.76
N GLY A 135 -8.27 -14.17 4.70
CA GLY A 135 -9.68 -13.87 4.96
C GLY A 135 -10.13 -14.06 6.41
N THR A 136 -9.27 -14.38 7.37
CA THR A 136 -9.63 -14.44 8.80
C THR A 136 -9.61 -13.07 9.47
N GLN A 137 -10.29 -12.94 10.62
CA GLN A 137 -10.18 -11.75 11.46
C GLN A 137 -8.78 -11.61 12.06
N GLU A 138 -8.14 -12.73 12.42
CA GLU A 138 -6.78 -12.74 12.98
C GLU A 138 -5.76 -12.08 12.03
N LEU A 139 -5.83 -12.38 10.72
CA LEU A 139 -4.98 -11.71 9.72
C LEU A 139 -5.24 -10.20 9.67
N SER A 140 -6.50 -9.79 9.80
CA SER A 140 -6.89 -8.37 9.85
C SER A 140 -6.26 -7.66 11.04
N ASP A 141 -6.35 -8.27 12.23
CA ASP A 141 -5.81 -7.73 13.47
C ASP A 141 -4.27 -7.60 13.41
N HIS A 142 -3.60 -8.61 12.85
CA HIS A 142 -2.15 -8.55 12.61
C HIS A 142 -1.75 -7.45 11.61
N ALA A 143 -2.51 -7.29 10.51
CA ALA A 143 -2.26 -6.27 9.51
C ALA A 143 -2.39 -4.85 10.10
N LEU A 144 -3.44 -4.60 10.90
CA LEU A 144 -3.65 -3.35 11.61
C LEU A 144 -2.48 -3.00 12.55
N ALA A 145 -2.04 -3.97 13.35
CA ALA A 145 -0.90 -3.78 14.25
C ALA A 145 0.39 -3.44 13.47
N ALA A 146 0.65 -4.14 12.36
CA ALA A 146 1.81 -3.87 11.52
C ALA A 146 1.73 -2.49 10.84
N LEU A 147 0.52 -2.02 10.52
CA LEU A 147 0.26 -0.72 9.88
C LEU A 147 0.20 0.47 10.84
N ASP A 148 0.30 0.27 12.15
CA ASP A 148 0.28 1.37 13.11
C ASP A 148 1.46 2.34 12.87
N GLY A 149 1.14 3.60 12.54
CA GLY A 149 2.14 4.59 12.12
C GLY A 149 2.91 4.20 10.83
N ARG A 150 2.34 3.35 9.97
CA ARG A 150 2.91 2.95 8.68
C ARG A 150 1.86 3.08 7.57
N LYS A 151 2.30 3.06 6.32
CA LYS A 151 1.44 3.07 5.13
C LYS A 151 1.55 1.76 4.34
N ALA A 152 2.50 0.91 4.69
CA ALA A 152 2.71 -0.40 4.08
C ALA A 152 3.13 -1.42 5.14
N CYS A 153 2.74 -2.68 4.95
CA CYS A 153 3.24 -3.81 5.72
C CYS A 153 3.29 -5.07 4.85
N LEU A 154 4.19 -5.98 5.21
CA LEU A 154 4.22 -7.34 4.68
C LEU A 154 3.30 -8.23 5.52
N LEU A 155 2.79 -9.30 4.93
CA LEU A 155 1.98 -10.33 5.58
C LEU A 155 2.75 -11.66 5.51
N GLY A 156 3.10 -12.23 6.67
CA GLY A 156 3.88 -13.46 6.78
C GLY A 156 3.33 -14.57 5.88
N HIS A 157 4.20 -15.20 5.09
CA HIS A 157 3.84 -16.23 4.11
C HIS A 157 2.77 -15.84 3.07
N HIS A 158 2.58 -14.54 2.80
CA HIS A 158 1.43 -14.09 2.03
C HIS A 158 1.76 -13.00 1.00
N GLY A 159 2.03 -11.76 1.41
CA GLY A 159 2.16 -10.66 0.45
C GLY A 159 2.36 -9.29 1.09
N LEU A 160 1.85 -8.25 0.41
CA LEU A 160 2.03 -6.84 0.73
C LEU A 160 0.65 -6.17 0.87
N ILE A 161 0.49 -5.32 1.89
CA ILE A 161 -0.59 -4.32 1.96
C ILE A 161 0.02 -2.93 1.87
N VAL A 162 -0.60 -2.07 1.07
CA VAL A 162 -0.32 -0.64 0.96
C VAL A 162 -1.60 0.16 1.14
N THR A 163 -1.48 1.31 1.80
CA THR A 163 -2.56 2.26 2.05
C THR A 163 -2.23 3.63 1.44
N GLY A 164 -3.23 4.34 0.96
CA GLY A 164 -3.05 5.69 0.41
C GLY A 164 -4.33 6.52 0.38
N PRO A 165 -4.21 7.84 0.21
CA PRO A 165 -5.36 8.72 0.11
C PRO A 165 -5.97 8.77 -1.30
N THR A 166 -5.24 8.30 -2.32
CA THR A 166 -5.69 8.21 -3.73
C THR A 166 -5.12 6.94 -4.37
N PHE A 167 -5.68 6.53 -5.51
CA PHE A 167 -5.21 5.37 -6.27
C PHE A 167 -3.75 5.52 -6.69
N GLU A 168 -3.37 6.69 -7.20
CA GLU A 168 -2.02 6.98 -7.70
C GLU A 168 -0.99 6.88 -6.58
N LYS A 169 -1.30 7.42 -5.40
CA LYS A 169 -0.40 7.37 -4.23
C LYS A 169 -0.26 5.95 -3.68
N ALA A 170 -1.35 5.17 -3.63
CA ALA A 170 -1.29 3.78 -3.18
C ALA A 170 -0.49 2.91 -4.17
N LEU A 171 -0.74 3.06 -5.47
CA LEU A 171 -0.01 2.33 -6.51
C LEU A 171 1.48 2.71 -6.54
N TRP A 172 1.81 4.00 -6.49
CA TRP A 172 3.19 4.46 -6.42
C TRP A 172 3.92 3.86 -5.21
N LEU A 173 3.29 3.87 -4.04
CA LEU A 173 3.90 3.30 -2.83
C LEU A 173 4.06 1.78 -2.95
N ALA A 174 3.14 1.06 -3.59
CA ALA A 174 3.29 -0.37 -3.85
C ALA A 174 4.49 -0.68 -4.77
N VAL A 175 4.69 0.11 -5.83
CA VAL A 175 5.87 0.00 -6.70
C VAL A 175 7.16 0.30 -5.92
N GLU A 176 7.16 1.33 -5.08
CA GLU A 176 8.33 1.72 -4.30
C GLU A 176 8.69 0.67 -3.26
N VAL A 177 7.71 0.11 -2.54
CA VAL A 177 7.93 -0.97 -1.56
C VAL A 177 8.48 -2.22 -2.22
N GLU A 178 7.94 -2.62 -3.38
CA GLU A 178 8.47 -3.77 -4.12
C GLU A 178 9.91 -3.51 -4.61
N THR A 179 10.21 -2.28 -5.02
CA THR A 179 11.58 -1.87 -5.42
C THR A 179 12.54 -1.94 -4.24
N LEU A 180 12.14 -1.43 -3.06
CA LEU A 180 12.90 -1.52 -1.83
C LEU A 180 13.11 -2.97 -1.39
N ALA A 181 12.08 -3.82 -1.48
CA ALA A 181 12.18 -5.24 -1.19
C ALA A 181 13.19 -5.92 -2.12
N LYS A 182 13.14 -5.63 -3.43
CA LYS A 182 14.09 -6.15 -4.41
C LYS A 182 15.52 -5.73 -4.11
N MET A 183 15.74 -4.45 -3.82
CA MET A 183 17.05 -3.92 -3.44
C MET A 183 17.56 -4.60 -2.16
N TYR A 184 16.71 -4.75 -1.14
CA TYR A 184 17.10 -5.37 0.13
C TYR A 184 17.47 -6.85 -0.06
N VAL A 185 16.65 -7.62 -0.77
CA VAL A 185 16.93 -9.03 -1.10
C VAL A 185 18.28 -9.17 -1.81
N HIS A 186 18.57 -8.30 -2.78
CA HIS A 186 19.86 -8.33 -3.48
C HIS A 186 21.03 -7.83 -2.61
N ALA A 187 20.83 -6.84 -1.75
CA ALA A 187 21.84 -6.40 -0.79
C ALA A 187 22.23 -7.53 0.16
N LEU A 188 21.25 -8.31 0.64
CA LEU A 188 21.47 -9.47 1.50
C LEU A 188 22.34 -10.56 0.87
N ALA A 189 22.42 -10.65 -0.47
CA ALA A 189 23.33 -11.55 -1.14
C ALA A 189 24.82 -11.15 -0.99
N ILE A 190 25.09 -9.87 -0.70
CA ILE A 190 26.43 -9.35 -0.38
C ILE A 190 26.68 -9.46 1.14
N GLY A 191 25.64 -9.21 1.95
CA GLY A 191 25.66 -9.27 3.41
C GLY A 191 24.56 -8.40 4.01
N GLU A 192 24.46 -8.32 5.34
CA GLU A 192 23.50 -7.39 5.97
C GLU A 192 23.91 -5.93 5.68
N PRO A 193 23.08 -5.12 5.00
CA PRO A 193 23.41 -3.72 4.76
C PRO A 193 23.35 -2.92 6.06
N PRO A 194 24.24 -1.91 6.24
CA PRO A 194 24.13 -0.99 7.36
C PRO A 194 22.79 -0.23 7.30
N ARG A 195 22.30 0.18 8.47
CA ARG A 195 21.04 0.91 8.63
C ARG A 195 21.33 2.38 8.89
N LEU A 196 20.49 3.25 8.36
CA LEU A 196 20.48 4.66 8.72
C LEU A 196 20.14 4.81 10.21
N THR A 197 20.77 5.78 10.87
CA THR A 197 20.51 6.07 12.28
C THR A 197 19.13 6.72 12.46
N GLU A 198 18.63 6.78 13.69
CA GLU A 198 17.40 7.51 13.99
C GLU A 198 17.51 9.00 13.63
N ALA A 199 18.70 9.60 13.82
CA ALA A 199 18.96 10.98 13.45
C ALA A 199 18.90 11.19 11.93
N ASP A 200 19.50 10.28 11.15
CA ASP A 200 19.44 10.34 9.69
C ASP A 200 17.98 10.22 9.20
N MET A 201 17.24 9.26 9.74
CA MET A 201 15.83 9.08 9.37
C MET A 201 14.95 10.26 9.80
N ALA A 202 15.23 10.89 10.95
CA ALA A 202 14.52 12.09 11.37
C ALA A 202 14.71 13.25 10.37
N GLN A 203 15.92 13.44 9.84
CA GLN A 203 16.17 14.42 8.78
C GLN A 203 15.42 14.06 7.50
N VAL A 204 15.39 12.79 7.12
CA VAL A 204 14.64 12.32 5.93
C VAL A 204 13.15 12.60 6.07
N HIS A 205 12.56 12.30 7.24
CA HIS A 205 11.14 12.60 7.52
C HIS A 205 10.84 14.10 7.45
N GLU A 206 11.76 14.95 7.95
CA GLU A 206 11.68 16.40 7.80
C GLU A 206 11.65 16.82 6.33
N GLN A 207 12.58 16.31 5.52
CA GLN A 207 12.65 16.62 4.09
C GLN A 207 11.38 16.22 3.34
N ILE A 208 10.89 14.99 3.56
CA ILE A 208 9.67 14.49 2.91
C ILE A 208 8.48 15.38 3.26
N ARG A 209 8.39 15.83 4.52
CA ARG A 209 7.31 16.71 4.96
C ARG A 209 7.40 18.09 4.30
N ARG A 210 8.59 18.70 4.25
CA ARG A 210 8.83 20.00 3.58
C ARG A 210 8.46 19.94 2.11
N MET A 211 8.91 18.91 1.40
CA MET A 211 8.56 18.68 -0.01
C MET A 211 7.05 18.47 -0.19
N GLY A 212 6.39 17.80 0.75
CA GLY A 212 4.92 17.66 0.76
C GLY A 212 4.17 18.99 0.87
N TYR A 213 4.78 20.03 1.45
CA TYR A 213 4.26 21.40 1.50
C TYR A 213 4.79 22.29 0.36
N GLY A 214 5.45 21.72 -0.65
CA GLY A 214 6.00 22.46 -1.79
C GLY A 214 7.27 23.26 -1.47
N GLN A 215 7.92 22.99 -0.34
CA GLN A 215 9.20 23.61 0.03
C GLN A 215 10.38 22.81 -0.51
N ALA A 216 11.49 23.50 -0.78
CA ALA A 216 12.73 22.86 -1.22
C ALA A 216 13.37 22.04 -0.09
N PRO A 217 14.09 20.96 -0.43
CA PRO A 217 14.76 20.09 0.54
C PRO A 217 16.11 20.67 1.02
N ASP A 218 16.17 21.97 1.31
CA ASP A 218 17.39 22.66 1.70
C ASP A 218 17.43 22.76 3.24
N LEU A 219 18.10 21.81 3.90
CA LEU A 219 18.19 21.73 5.37
C LEU A 219 19.50 22.31 5.94
N ASP A 220 20.53 22.41 5.12
CA ASP A 220 21.90 22.67 5.56
C ASP A 220 22.30 24.15 5.51
N ASP A 221 21.34 25.07 5.29
CA ASP A 221 21.52 26.53 5.19
C ASP A 221 22.69 26.95 4.27
N VAL A 222 23.14 26.05 3.40
CA VAL A 222 24.21 26.30 2.45
C VAL A 222 23.61 27.15 1.35
N GLY A 223 24.16 28.34 1.10
CA GLY A 223 23.64 29.30 0.11
C GLY A 223 23.71 28.84 -1.36
N ASP A 224 24.03 27.57 -1.60
CA ASP A 224 24.06 26.87 -2.89
C ASP A 224 22.69 26.26 -3.22
N VAL A 225 21.67 27.12 -3.26
CA VAL A 225 20.29 26.75 -3.58
C VAL A 225 19.96 27.04 -5.05
N PRO A 226 19.13 26.22 -5.72
CA PRO A 226 18.70 26.48 -7.10
C PRO A 226 18.08 27.88 -7.23
N ARG A 227 18.64 28.72 -8.10
CA ARG A 227 18.12 30.07 -8.36
C ARG A 227 17.38 30.09 -9.68
N ARG A 228 16.17 30.67 -9.67
CA ARG A 228 15.45 30.95 -10.91
C ARG A 228 16.29 31.94 -11.72
N LYS A 229 16.59 31.59 -12.98
CA LYS A 229 17.26 32.50 -13.91
C LYS A 229 16.36 33.73 -14.08
N SER A 230 16.89 34.92 -13.79
CA SER A 230 16.19 36.17 -14.07
C SER A 230 15.86 36.25 -15.57
N PRO A 231 14.65 36.72 -15.94
CA PRO A 231 14.24 36.82 -17.34
C PRO A 231 15.18 37.69 -18.17
#